data_AF-A0A8S3ETP0-F1
#
_entry.id   AF-A0A8S3ETP0-F1
#
_cell.length_a   1.000
_cell.length_b   1.000
_cell.length_c   1.000
_cell.angle_alpha   90.00
_cell.angle_beta   90.00
_cell.angle_gamma   90.00
#
_symmetry.space_group_name_H-M   'P 1'
#
loop_
_entity.id
_entity.type
_entity.pdbx_description
1 polymer ?
#
loop_
_entity_poly.entity_id
_entity_poly.type
_entity_poly.pdbx_seq_one_letter_code
_entity_poly.pdbx_strand_id
1 'polypeptide(L)'
;RWTAINAVVNNFPAILKALSDISEDGNGSRATNAGGLLMHDQKSIFIVTSFILHKFLGIIKVLRDHLKSSSFDYVRGECLITSVIQQLKDLRNDESFNQIYEKVKEFCNSNDIDFVQQYRSYRTTAVPARFQEFIIDSTIGQRETLQTSTDYLNRLYFPLID
;
A
#
# COMPACT_ATOMS: atom_id res chain seq x y z
N ARG A 1 -1.79 -5.49 -14.75
CA ARG A 1 -2.15 -5.33 -13.31
C ARG A 1 -0.89 -5.40 -12.44
N TRP A 2 -0.21 -6.56 -12.28
CA TRP A 2 1.11 -6.57 -11.61
C TRP A 2 2.15 -5.64 -12.25
N THR A 3 2.22 -5.62 -13.58
CA THR A 3 3.12 -4.74 -14.34
C THR A 3 2.97 -3.25 -13.99
N ALA A 4 1.74 -2.81 -13.69
CA ALA A 4 1.49 -1.42 -13.30
C ALA A 4 2.02 -1.12 -11.90
N ILE A 5 1.75 -2.01 -10.93
CA ILE A 5 2.28 -1.87 -9.56
C ILE A 5 3.81 -1.96 -9.56
N ASN A 6 4.39 -2.88 -10.33
CA ASN A 6 5.84 -2.99 -10.47
C ASN A 6 6.45 -1.72 -11.07
N ALA A 7 5.81 -1.11 -12.07
CA ALA A 7 6.27 0.16 -12.62
C ALA A 7 6.19 1.29 -11.58
N VAL A 8 5.12 1.36 -10.79
CA VAL A 8 4.96 2.36 -9.73
C VAL A 8 6.03 2.20 -8.65
N VAL A 9 6.25 0.99 -8.13
CA VAL A 9 7.25 0.73 -7.07
C VAL A 9 8.67 1.01 -7.58
N ASN A 10 9.02 0.60 -8.80
CA ASN A 10 10.37 0.78 -9.34
C ASN A 10 10.67 2.24 -9.72
N ASN A 11 9.68 2.98 -10.19
CA ASN A 11 9.84 4.36 -10.61
C ASN A 11 9.37 5.37 -9.54
N PHE A 12 9.06 4.89 -8.35
CA PHE A 12 8.52 5.70 -7.26
C PHE A 12 9.35 6.94 -6.94
N PRO A 13 10.70 6.88 -6.87
CA PRO A 13 11.52 8.08 -6.62
C PRO A 13 11.37 9.11 -7.74
N ALA A 14 11.31 8.65 -8.99
CA ALA A 14 11.12 9.53 -10.15
C ALA A 14 9.72 10.15 -10.18
N ILE A 15 8.69 9.40 -9.76
CA ILE A 15 7.32 9.90 -9.63
C ILE A 15 7.25 11.01 -8.58
N LEU A 16 7.84 10.80 -7.40
CA LEU A 16 7.89 11.82 -6.34
C LEU A 16 8.59 13.09 -6.80
N LYS A 17 9.74 12.94 -7.47
CA LYS A 17 10.49 14.09 -8.02
C LYS A 17 9.66 14.86 -9.04
N ALA A 18 9.07 14.17 -10.00
CA ALA A 18 8.23 14.80 -11.02
C ALA A 18 7.01 15.52 -10.40
N LEU A 19 6.40 14.97 -9.35
CA LEU A 19 5.30 15.62 -8.63
C LEU A 19 5.77 16.86 -7.85
N SER A 20 6.98 16.84 -7.28
CA SER A 20 7.57 18.03 -6.62
C SER A 20 7.79 19.13 -7.64
N ASP A 21 8.45 18.81 -8.76
CA ASP A 21 8.75 19.76 -9.83
C ASP A 21 7.46 20.42 -10.36
N ILE A 22 6.41 19.62 -10.62
CA ILE A 22 5.11 20.14 -11.09
C ILE A 22 4.39 20.98 -10.02
N SER A 23 4.56 20.63 -8.74
CA SER A 23 3.97 21.39 -7.62
C SER A 23 4.65 22.75 -7.43
N GLU A 24 5.94 22.85 -7.73
CA GLU A 24 6.75 24.06 -7.56
C GLU A 24 6.67 24.99 -8.78
N ASP A 25 6.70 24.44 -9.99
CA ASP A 25 6.70 25.22 -11.25
C ASP A 25 5.30 25.56 -11.78
N GLY A 26 4.27 24.84 -11.34
CA GLY A 26 2.93 24.92 -11.92
C GLY A 26 2.09 26.08 -11.37
N ASN A 27 1.49 26.89 -12.25
CA ASN A 27 0.48 27.86 -11.85
C ASN A 27 -0.94 27.27 -11.99
N GLY A 28 -1.76 27.34 -10.94
CA GLY A 28 -3.16 26.90 -10.93
C GLY A 28 -3.39 25.42 -10.58
N SER A 29 -4.47 24.84 -11.13
CA SER A 29 -5.01 23.53 -10.69
C SER A 29 -4.03 22.35 -10.80
N ARG A 30 -3.02 22.43 -11.67
CA ARG A 30 -2.04 21.34 -11.86
C ARG A 30 -1.09 21.21 -10.68
N ALA A 31 -0.57 22.32 -10.17
CA ALA A 31 0.29 22.31 -8.99
C ALA A 31 -0.47 21.86 -7.74
N THR A 32 -1.70 22.32 -7.55
CA THR A 32 -2.53 21.87 -6.42
C THR A 32 -2.82 20.37 -6.48
N ASN A 33 -3.07 19.83 -7.68
CA ASN A 33 -3.30 18.40 -7.84
C ASN A 33 -2.01 17.59 -7.64
N ALA A 34 -0.87 18.06 -8.15
CA ALA A 34 0.42 17.42 -7.98
C ALA A 34 0.84 17.40 -6.50
N GLY A 35 0.71 18.52 -5.78
CA GLY A 35 0.96 18.58 -4.34
C GLY A 35 0.02 17.70 -3.53
N GLY A 36 -1.26 17.64 -3.90
CA GLY A 36 -2.23 16.73 -3.28
C GLY A 36 -1.89 15.26 -3.49
N LEU A 37 -1.43 14.90 -4.69
CA LEU A 37 -1.00 13.53 -5.01
C LEU A 37 0.32 13.19 -4.32
N LEU A 38 1.29 14.10 -4.28
CA LEU A 38 2.54 13.93 -3.54
C LEU A 38 2.26 13.66 -2.05
N MET A 39 1.36 14.43 -1.44
CA MET A 39 0.95 14.22 -0.05
C MET A 39 0.20 12.91 0.16
N HIS A 40 -0.46 12.37 -0.86
CA HIS A 40 -1.12 11.07 -0.81
C HIS A 40 -0.14 9.91 -0.99
N ASP A 41 0.75 10.00 -1.98
CA ASP A 41 1.65 8.93 -2.39
C ASP A 41 2.79 8.74 -1.40
N GLN A 42 3.22 9.82 -0.73
CA GLN A 42 4.11 9.69 0.40
C GLN A 42 3.46 8.96 1.58
N LYS A 43 2.14 8.70 1.60
CA LYS A 43 1.50 8.09 2.76
C LYS A 43 1.99 6.67 3.04
N SER A 44 2.35 6.36 4.27
CA SER A 44 2.77 5.07 4.79
C SER A 44 1.76 3.98 4.44
N ILE A 45 0.46 4.27 4.55
CA ILE A 45 -0.59 3.33 4.13
C ILE A 45 -0.52 3.01 2.64
N PHE A 46 -0.25 4.00 1.78
CA PHE A 46 -0.12 3.79 0.34
C PHE A 46 1.14 3.01 0.00
N ILE A 47 2.28 3.35 0.62
CA ILE A 47 3.56 2.67 0.42
C ILE A 47 3.46 1.22 0.89
N VAL A 48 3.01 0.97 2.12
CA VAL A 48 2.85 -0.39 2.67
C VAL A 48 1.90 -1.20 1.79
N THR A 49 0.74 -0.65 1.40
CA THR A 49 -0.21 -1.34 0.52
C THR A 49 0.41 -1.68 -0.85
N SER A 50 1.19 -0.76 -1.42
CA SER A 50 1.85 -0.97 -2.71
C SER A 50 2.85 -2.11 -2.67
N PHE A 51 3.63 -2.23 -1.59
CA PHE A 51 4.58 -3.32 -1.39
C PHE A 51 3.88 -4.67 -1.16
N ILE A 52 2.81 -4.69 -0.36
CA ILE A 52 1.99 -5.91 -0.13
C ILE A 52 1.41 -6.40 -1.46
N LEU A 53 0.77 -5.49 -2.22
CA LEU A 53 0.19 -5.83 -3.51
C LEU A 53 1.24 -6.26 -4.54
N HIS A 54 2.43 -5.64 -4.53
CA HIS A 54 3.53 -6.03 -5.41
C HIS A 54 3.94 -7.48 -5.18
N LYS A 55 4.13 -7.87 -3.92
CA LYS A 55 4.51 -9.24 -3.51
C LYS A 55 3.41 -10.24 -3.85
N PHE A 56 2.16 -9.97 -3.44
CA PHE A 56 1.02 -10.86 -3.66
C PHE A 56 0.71 -11.05 -5.15
N LEU A 57 0.59 -9.96 -5.91
CA LEU A 57 0.33 -10.04 -7.34
C LEU A 57 1.51 -10.62 -8.12
N GLY A 58 2.72 -10.56 -7.58
CA GLY A 58 3.92 -11.17 -8.16
C GLY A 58 3.80 -12.69 -8.17
N ILE A 59 3.38 -13.30 -7.06
CA ILE A 59 3.12 -14.74 -6.96
C ILE A 59 2.03 -15.17 -7.96
N ILE A 60 0.93 -14.42 -8.02
CA ILE A 60 -0.16 -14.70 -8.96
C ILE A 60 0.29 -14.54 -10.41
N LYS A 61 1.18 -13.59 -10.70
CA LYS A 61 1.74 -13.39 -12.04
C LYS A 61 2.55 -14.61 -12.47
N VAL A 62 3.41 -15.16 -11.61
CA VAL A 62 4.18 -16.37 -11.93
C VAL A 62 3.25 -17.50 -12.32
N LEU A 63 2.21 -17.76 -11.51
CA LEU A 63 1.21 -18.77 -11.83
C LEU A 63 0.56 -18.51 -13.21
N ARG A 64 0.09 -17.28 -13.43
CA ARG A 64 -0.57 -16.88 -14.68
C ARG A 64 0.33 -17.07 -15.89
N ASP A 65 1.58 -16.65 -15.82
CA ASP A 65 2.50 -16.69 -16.95
C ASP A 65 2.82 -18.15 -17.31
N HIS A 66 3.00 -19.02 -16.30
CA HIS A 66 3.20 -20.44 -16.52
C HIS A 66 1.96 -21.14 -17.11
N LEU A 67 0.75 -20.84 -16.60
CA LEU A 67 -0.49 -21.42 -17.14
C LEU A 67 -0.77 -20.99 -18.58
N LYS A 68 -0.25 -19.82 -19.01
CA LYS A 68 -0.39 -19.32 -20.39
C LYS A 68 0.72 -19.79 -21.32
N SER A 69 1.77 -20.43 -20.79
CA SER A 69 2.87 -20.94 -21.61
C SER A 69 2.38 -22.08 -22.51
N SER A 70 2.78 -22.06 -23.78
CA SER A 70 2.48 -23.13 -24.75
C SER A 70 3.21 -24.45 -24.45
N SER A 71 4.14 -24.46 -23.49
CA SER A 71 4.95 -25.62 -23.10
C SER A 71 4.51 -26.23 -21.76
N PHE A 72 3.24 -26.14 -21.41
CA PHE A 72 2.74 -26.57 -20.10
C PHE A 72 2.61 -28.09 -20.02
N ASP A 73 3.48 -28.70 -19.23
CA ASP A 73 3.46 -30.13 -18.87
C ASP A 73 2.66 -30.31 -17.57
N TYR A 74 1.71 -31.24 -17.57
CA TYR A 74 0.79 -31.49 -16.45
C TYR A 74 1.52 -31.72 -15.12
N VAL A 75 2.61 -32.50 -15.13
CA VAL A 75 3.42 -32.78 -13.93
C VAL A 75 4.07 -31.51 -13.39
N ARG A 76 4.57 -30.65 -14.27
CA ARG A 76 5.15 -29.35 -13.90
C ARG A 76 4.09 -28.38 -13.40
N GLY A 77 2.87 -28.49 -13.93
CA GLY A 77 1.71 -27.72 -13.51
C GLY A 77 1.31 -27.99 -12.07
N GLU A 78 1.25 -29.26 -11.68
CA GLU A 78 0.92 -29.66 -10.31
C GLU A 78 1.97 -29.15 -9.31
N CYS A 79 3.26 -29.30 -9.61
CA CYS A 79 4.33 -28.75 -8.78
C CYS A 79 4.23 -27.22 -8.65
N LEU A 80 3.93 -26.52 -9.75
CA LEU A 80 3.77 -25.06 -9.76
C LEU A 80 2.60 -24.61 -8.89
N ILE A 81 1.42 -25.22 -9.05
CA ILE A 81 0.23 -24.89 -8.25
C ILE A 81 0.51 -25.12 -6.77
N THR A 82 1.14 -26.25 -6.43
CA THR A 82 1.50 -26.59 -5.05
C THR A 82 2.48 -25.57 -4.47
N SER A 83 3.50 -25.17 -5.24
CA SER A 83 4.46 -24.14 -4.82
C SER A 83 3.80 -22.77 -4.62
N VAL A 84 2.88 -22.39 -5.49
CA VAL A 84 2.14 -21.11 -5.37
C VAL A 84 1.22 -21.13 -4.15
N ILE A 85 0.51 -22.24 -3.90
CA ILE A 85 -0.30 -22.41 -2.69
C ILE A 85 0.58 -22.28 -1.45
N GLN A 86 1.76 -22.90 -1.43
CA GLN A 86 2.68 -22.79 -0.30
C GLN A 86 3.15 -21.35 -0.10
N GLN A 87 3.57 -20.64 -1.16
CA GLN A 87 3.97 -19.23 -1.06
C GLN A 87 2.84 -18.31 -0.56
N LEU A 88 1.59 -18.59 -0.95
CA LEU A 88 0.43 -17.85 -0.43
C LEU A 88 0.15 -18.16 1.04
N LYS A 89 0.38 -19.40 1.49
CA LYS A 89 0.28 -19.76 2.91
C LYS A 89 1.40 -19.11 3.72
N ASP A 90 2.62 -19.12 3.22
CA ASP A 90 3.77 -18.51 3.90
C ASP A 90 3.59 -16.98 4.03
N LEU A 91 2.90 -16.34 3.08
CA LEU A 91 2.51 -14.93 3.20
C LEU A 91 1.62 -14.65 4.42
N ARG A 92 0.81 -15.60 4.89
CA ARG A 92 -0.03 -15.41 6.09
C ARG A 92 0.73 -15.44 7.41
N ASN A 93 2.05 -15.60 7.37
CA ASN A 93 2.89 -15.54 8.56
C ASN A 93 3.26 -14.09 8.92
N ASP A 94 3.26 -13.78 10.21
CA ASP A 94 3.73 -12.49 10.76
C ASP A 94 5.17 -12.19 10.32
N GLU A 95 6.01 -13.22 10.18
CA GLU A 95 7.39 -13.07 9.68
C GLU A 95 7.42 -12.51 8.26
N SER A 96 6.54 -12.96 7.38
CA SER A 96 6.42 -12.45 6.01
C SER A 96 6.00 -10.98 6.00
N PHE A 97 5.09 -10.59 6.89
CA PHE A 97 4.73 -9.19 7.08
C PHE A 97 5.93 -8.38 7.57
N ASN A 98 6.65 -8.84 8.59
CA ASN A 98 7.81 -8.14 9.15
C ASN A 98 8.89 -7.91 8.08
N GLN A 99 9.15 -8.89 7.21
CA GLN A 99 10.07 -8.73 6.09
C GLN A 99 9.61 -7.65 5.08
N ILE A 100 8.30 -7.56 4.81
CA ILE A 100 7.74 -6.50 3.96
C ILE A 100 7.85 -5.14 4.66
N TYR A 101 7.53 -5.09 5.95
CA TYR A 101 7.54 -3.86 6.74
C TYR A 101 8.94 -3.26 6.88
N GLU A 102 9.96 -4.08 7.13
CA GLU A 102 11.36 -3.62 7.16
C GLU A 102 11.81 -3.10 5.78
N LYS A 103 11.48 -3.78 4.68
CA LYS A 103 11.76 -3.27 3.32
C LYS A 103 11.10 -1.92 3.05
N VAL A 104 9.88 -1.72 3.56
CA VAL A 104 9.18 -0.44 3.44
C VAL A 104 9.89 0.65 4.24
N LYS A 105 10.37 0.35 5.47
CA LYS A 105 11.16 1.31 6.25
C LYS A 105 12.46 1.69 5.53
N GLU A 106 13.20 0.71 5.04
CA GLU A 106 14.43 0.93 4.26
C GLU A 106 14.15 1.79 3.02
N PHE A 107 13.06 1.49 2.32
CA PHE A 107 12.63 2.26 1.16
C PHE A 107 12.29 3.71 1.52
N CYS A 108 11.52 3.95 2.59
CA CYS A 108 11.18 5.30 3.04
C CYS A 108 12.43 6.08 3.45
N ASN A 109 13.33 5.45 4.21
CA ASN A 109 14.61 6.06 4.60
C ASN A 109 15.47 6.44 3.39
N SER A 110 15.48 5.60 2.35
CA SER A 110 16.25 5.86 1.12
C SER A 110 15.68 6.97 0.24
N ASN A 111 14.43 7.38 0.48
CA ASN A 111 13.73 8.40 -0.29
C ASN A 111 13.38 9.64 0.56
N ASP A 112 13.98 9.78 1.75
CA ASP A 112 13.72 10.86 2.70
C ASP A 112 12.22 11.03 3.04
N ILE A 113 11.47 9.92 3.02
CA ILE A 113 10.04 9.91 3.36
C ILE A 113 9.94 9.67 4.86
N ASP A 114 9.34 10.61 5.56
CA ASP A 114 9.04 10.40 6.97
C ASP A 114 7.91 9.38 7.13
N PHE A 115 8.31 8.16 7.48
CA PHE A 115 7.41 7.06 7.76
C PHE A 115 6.64 7.26 9.07
N VAL A 116 7.18 8.09 9.98
CA VAL A 116 6.67 8.38 11.31
C VAL A 116 5.76 9.62 11.26
N GLN A 117 6.13 10.77 10.70
CA GLN A 117 5.36 12.04 10.76
C GLN A 117 3.96 12.07 10.13
N GLN A 118 3.45 11.00 9.56
CA GLN A 118 2.14 11.00 8.92
C GLN A 118 0.97 11.01 9.90
N TYR A 119 1.29 11.05 11.18
CA TYR A 119 0.41 11.32 12.31
C TYR A 119 -0.24 12.71 12.33
N ARG A 120 -0.28 13.48 11.22
CA ARG A 120 -1.04 14.74 11.24
C ARG A 120 -2.49 14.40 11.46
N SER A 121 -2.93 14.64 12.70
CA SER A 121 -4.30 14.62 13.17
C SER A 121 -5.21 15.11 12.05
N TYR A 122 -5.96 14.20 11.45
CA TYR A 122 -7.08 14.61 10.61
C TYR A 122 -7.94 15.51 11.48
N ARG A 123 -8.34 16.68 10.97
CA ARG A 123 -9.26 17.56 11.69
C ARG A 123 -10.42 16.70 12.19
N THR A 124 -10.50 16.52 13.50
CA THR A 124 -11.68 15.93 14.12
C THR A 124 -12.84 16.84 13.75
N THR A 125 -13.84 16.29 13.08
CA THR A 125 -15.08 17.01 12.84
C THR A 125 -15.69 17.28 14.20
N ALA A 126 -15.60 18.54 14.64
CA ALA A 126 -16.27 18.97 15.86
C ALA A 126 -17.77 18.68 15.72
N VAL A 127 -18.35 18.04 16.72
CA VAL A 127 -19.80 17.81 16.76
C VAL A 127 -20.48 19.18 16.72
N PRO A 128 -21.40 19.44 15.77
CA PRO A 128 -22.14 20.69 15.74
C PRO A 128 -22.88 20.90 17.07
N ALA A 129 -22.82 22.12 17.63
CA ALA A 129 -23.37 22.42 18.96
C ALA A 129 -24.83 21.96 19.17
N ARG A 130 -25.64 21.98 18.10
CA ARG A 130 -27.04 21.52 18.11
C ARG A 130 -27.24 20.02 18.41
N PHE A 131 -26.18 19.21 18.35
CA PHE A 131 -26.25 17.77 18.59
C PHE A 131 -25.58 17.35 19.91
N GLN A 132 -25.17 18.29 20.77
CA GLN A 132 -24.52 17.97 22.05
C GLN A 132 -25.43 17.25 23.06
N GLU A 133 -26.75 17.40 22.95
CA GLU A 133 -27.73 16.76 23.85
C GLU A 133 -28.24 15.41 23.31
N PHE A 134 -27.77 14.99 22.15
CA PHE A 134 -28.19 13.75 21.52
C PHE A 134 -27.08 12.70 21.60
N ILE A 135 -27.47 11.45 21.78
CA ILE A 135 -26.55 10.31 21.63
C ILE A 135 -26.28 10.15 20.13
N ILE A 136 -25.03 10.34 19.71
CA ILE A 136 -24.60 10.23 18.32
C ILE A 136 -23.76 8.96 18.16
N ASP A 137 -24.35 7.91 17.60
CA ASP A 137 -23.65 6.66 17.28
C ASP A 137 -23.03 6.70 15.86
N SER A 138 -22.31 7.78 15.53
CA SER A 138 -21.73 7.92 14.19
C SER A 138 -20.27 7.47 14.14
N THR A 139 -20.04 6.32 13.52
CA THR A 139 -18.70 5.86 13.09
C THR A 139 -18.31 6.38 11.71
N ILE A 140 -19.21 7.13 11.04
CA ILE A 140 -19.01 7.59 9.67
C ILE A 140 -18.00 8.74 9.65
N GLY A 141 -16.82 8.49 9.08
CA GLY A 141 -15.78 9.50 8.89
C GLY A 141 -14.65 9.47 9.92
N GLN A 142 -14.76 8.68 10.99
CA GLN A 142 -13.62 8.38 11.86
C GLN A 142 -12.72 7.36 11.16
N ARG A 143 -11.66 7.84 10.49
CA ARG A 143 -10.58 6.97 10.00
C ARG A 143 -9.57 6.81 11.12
N GLU A 144 -9.57 5.64 11.74
CA GLU A 144 -8.58 5.29 12.76
C GLU A 144 -7.17 5.29 12.13
N THR A 145 -6.24 5.98 12.78
CA THR A 145 -4.85 6.10 12.31
C THR A 145 -4.10 4.80 12.56
N LEU A 146 -3.37 4.29 11.56
CA LEU A 146 -2.49 3.12 11.71
C LEU A 146 -1.16 3.59 12.31
N GLN A 147 -0.90 3.24 13.58
CA GLN A 147 0.22 3.79 14.34
C GLN A 147 1.34 2.76 14.55
N THR A 148 0.96 1.51 14.77
CA THR A 148 1.88 0.44 15.15
C THR A 148 2.03 -0.57 14.01
N SER A 149 3.16 -1.27 13.97
CA SER A 149 3.36 -2.43 13.09
C SER A 149 2.19 -3.43 13.16
N THR A 150 1.68 -3.67 14.38
CA THR A 150 0.49 -4.51 14.64
C THR A 150 -0.79 -3.96 14.03
N ASP A 151 -0.92 -2.64 13.89
CA ASP A 151 -2.10 -2.02 13.26
C ASP A 151 -2.07 -2.27 11.75
N TYR A 152 -0.90 -2.09 11.11
CA TYR A 152 -0.71 -2.43 9.70
C TYR A 152 -0.93 -3.93 9.47
N LEU A 153 -0.43 -4.79 10.35
CA LEU A 153 -0.62 -6.24 10.25
C LEU A 153 -2.10 -6.63 10.31
N ASN A 154 -2.81 -6.21 11.37
CA ASN A 154 -4.20 -6.64 11.61
C ASN A 154 -5.24 -5.95 10.72
N ARG A 155 -5.02 -4.68 10.34
CA ARG A 155 -6.04 -3.85 9.69
C ARG A 155 -5.80 -3.64 8.21
N LEU A 156 -4.58 -3.91 7.73
CA LEU A 156 -4.21 -3.75 6.34
C LEU A 156 -3.73 -5.07 5.73
N TYR A 157 -2.74 -5.71 6.34
CA TYR A 157 -2.07 -6.88 5.76
C TYR A 157 -2.99 -8.10 5.67
N PHE A 158 -3.50 -8.62 6.79
CA PHE A 158 -4.38 -9.79 6.75
C PHE A 158 -5.65 -9.57 5.93
N PRO A 159 -6.39 -8.45 6.09
CA PRO A 159 -7.57 -8.19 5.26
C PRO A 159 -7.30 -8.07 3.76
N LEU A 160 -6.05 -7.79 3.34
CA LEU A 160 -5.68 -7.74 1.92
C LEU A 160 -5.33 -9.10 1.33
N ILE A 161 -4.89 -10.06 2.16
CA ILE A 161 -4.38 -11.37 1.68
C ILE A 161 -5.33 -12.54 1.98
N ASP A 162 -6.25 -12.38 2.93
CA ASP A 162 -7.32 -13.33 3.23
C ASP A 162 -8.58 -13.10 2.38
#